data_AF-A0A7C0V8U3-F1
#
_entry.id   AF-A0A7C0V8U3-F1
#
_cell.length_a   1.000
_cell.length_b   1.000
_cell.length_c   1.000
_cell.angle_alpha   90.00
_cell.angle_beta   90.00
_cell.angle_gamma   90.00
#
_symmetry.space_group_name_H-M   'P 1'
#
loop_
_entity.id
_entity.type
_entity.pdbx_description
1 polymer ?
#
loop_
_entity_poly.entity_id
_entity_poly.type
_entity_poly.pdbx_seq_one_letter_code
_entity_poly.pdbx_strand_id
1 'polypeptide(L)'
;MDFIRERRALKNSKLSERIWTLRLSHACRFSLDCKMFGAYCYLSEIKGAIPLLHGPRGCAFFPKLVPPDAIRTQLLGLREPPPFPCTDMDERDVIYGGAEKLRNAILEVDRYYRPELIGVIISCPAAIIGDDIREIVEDARKRVESEIIYTPSSAGFSDDERTDDFNRHAEDLIEIWKDPERRPKWGIEKCGRLDTLYSLIEQLVEEPKERSENSINIDTYGRFHWFENLSGEIEEMKGILSEIGIRVNTVFPGCTVRDIKGLSKARLNFMRRSERSAKFMKERFGIDYIFDLFGTRYIGIQGAKRFYLDVAERFGLRKKAEEVVNARLDTIDKSLQDIRAELRGRRIAFICTPLYTTPKFIKLLETLGLDISLLIVNTMWWRRWGMTDGCAKRVVDEFLNNLRWLKSSPKILIDLTIEEEVDRLREHQVDLVIGDVLISDLSRMMYYENSGIKSLSPHSLGYSSFRISFSQVLYLGEMILKRLNRPLRETDLLYMRYRYHPERFPTMLSEISDEHIWERIMKKVWRGRS
;
A
#
# COMPACT_ATOMS: atom_id res chain seq x y z
N MET A 1 7.82 29.26 30.63
CA MET A 1 8.23 27.87 30.96
C MET A 1 7.14 26.84 30.67
N ASP A 2 5.91 27.27 30.34
CA ASP A 2 4.78 26.36 30.13
C ASP A 2 4.70 25.70 28.75
N PHE A 3 5.34 26.28 27.73
CA PHE A 3 5.40 25.71 26.37
C PHE A 3 6.25 24.43 26.26
N ILE A 4 7.20 24.23 27.18
CA ILE A 4 8.07 23.04 27.23
C ILE A 4 7.37 21.88 27.97
N ARG A 5 6.44 22.18 28.89
CA ARG A 5 5.65 21.16 29.60
C ARG A 5 4.59 20.53 28.70
N GLU A 6 3.96 21.28 27.79
CA GLU A 6 3.00 20.74 26.81
C GLU A 6 3.64 19.75 25.81
N ARG A 7 4.89 19.99 25.39
CA ARG A 7 5.64 19.04 24.54
C ARG A 7 5.89 17.69 25.20
N ARG A 8 6.03 17.64 26.53
CA ARG A 8 6.18 16.37 27.26
C ARG A 8 4.85 15.62 27.40
N ALA A 9 3.72 16.32 27.49
CA ALA A 9 2.39 15.71 27.54
C ALA A 9 1.97 15.10 26.19
N LEU A 10 2.37 15.71 25.07
CA LEU A 10 2.09 15.21 23.71
C LEU A 10 2.94 13.99 23.29
N LYS A 11 4.09 13.74 23.95
CA LYS A 11 4.95 12.58 23.66
C LYS A 11 4.36 11.24 24.09
N ASN A 12 3.37 11.24 25.00
CA ASN A 12 2.77 10.02 25.56
C ASN A 12 1.31 9.80 25.21
N SER A 13 0.72 10.60 24.32
CA SER A 13 -0.68 10.43 23.93
C SER A 13 -0.80 9.81 22.54
N LYS A 14 -1.68 8.81 22.40
CA LYS A 14 -2.24 8.32 21.11
C LYS A 14 -2.81 9.44 20.22
N LEU A 15 -2.89 10.67 20.73
CA LEU A 15 -3.40 11.85 20.06
C LEU A 15 -2.37 12.50 19.13
N SER A 16 -1.08 12.46 19.48
CA SER A 16 -0.02 13.01 18.62
C SER A 16 0.14 12.17 17.34
N GLU A 17 0.12 10.84 17.45
CA GLU A 17 0.04 9.92 16.28
C GLU A 17 -1.17 10.25 15.38
N ARG A 18 -2.35 10.52 15.96
CA ARG A 18 -3.59 10.82 15.20
C ARG A 18 -3.57 12.15 14.44
N ILE A 19 -2.94 13.18 14.99
CA ILE A 19 -2.93 14.53 14.38
C ILE A 19 -1.97 14.61 13.19
N TRP A 20 -0.80 13.97 13.28
CA TRP A 20 0.14 13.89 12.15
C TRP A 20 -0.47 13.12 10.97
N THR A 21 -1.27 12.08 11.23
CA THR A 21 -1.91 11.26 10.20
C THR A 21 -3.04 11.93 9.43
N LEU A 22 -3.71 12.95 9.97
CA LEU A 22 -4.89 13.55 9.31
C LEU A 22 -4.53 14.65 8.29
N ARG A 23 -3.58 15.53 8.60
CA ARG A 23 -3.20 16.62 7.67
C ARG A 23 -2.19 16.20 6.60
N LEU A 24 -1.26 15.29 6.93
CA LEU A 24 -0.28 14.78 5.95
C LEU A 24 -0.83 13.64 5.09
N SER A 25 -1.85 12.89 5.55
CA SER A 25 -2.52 11.94 4.66
C SER A 25 -3.25 12.65 3.53
N HIS A 26 -3.72 13.89 3.69
CA HIS A 26 -4.30 14.66 2.58
C HIS A 26 -3.23 15.00 1.53
N ALA A 27 -2.10 15.58 1.95
CA ALA A 27 -0.99 15.88 1.03
C ALA A 27 -0.39 14.63 0.38
N CYS A 28 -0.36 13.48 1.05
CA CYS A 28 0.15 12.22 0.48
C CYS A 28 -0.89 11.43 -0.32
N ARG A 29 -2.20 11.54 0.01
CA ARG A 29 -3.30 11.00 -0.81
C ARG A 29 -3.45 11.78 -2.11
N PHE A 30 -3.09 13.06 -2.08
CA PHE A 30 -3.41 14.03 -3.12
C PHE A 30 -2.22 14.94 -3.45
N SER A 31 -0.94 14.54 -3.42
CA SER A 31 0.14 15.27 -4.10
C SER A 31 1.48 14.53 -4.03
N LEU A 32 2.21 14.63 -5.14
CA LEU A 32 3.61 14.28 -5.34
C LEU A 32 3.99 12.89 -4.82
N ASP A 33 3.70 11.88 -5.64
CA ASP A 33 4.86 11.05 -5.95
C ASP A 33 5.31 11.24 -7.38
N CYS A 34 6.61 11.36 -7.49
CA CYS A 34 7.32 11.11 -8.71
C CYS A 34 8.25 9.93 -8.43
N LYS A 35 8.98 9.44 -9.43
CA LYS A 35 9.89 8.30 -9.22
C LYS A 35 10.88 8.50 -8.06
N MET A 36 11.34 9.73 -7.83
CA MET A 36 12.28 10.07 -6.75
C MET A 36 11.70 9.71 -5.37
N PHE A 37 10.44 10.07 -5.13
CA PHE A 37 9.77 9.71 -3.88
C PHE A 37 9.57 8.20 -3.75
N GLY A 38 9.26 7.53 -4.86
CA GLY A 38 9.19 6.07 -4.90
C GLY A 38 10.52 5.42 -4.47
N ALA A 39 11.65 5.93 -4.98
CA ALA A 39 12.98 5.46 -4.60
C ALA A 39 13.28 5.71 -3.12
N TYR A 40 12.94 6.90 -2.60
CA TYR A 40 13.08 7.22 -1.18
C TYR A 40 12.31 6.23 -0.30
N CYS A 41 11.04 5.98 -0.62
CA CYS A 41 10.24 5.04 0.15
C CYS A 41 10.86 3.64 0.17
N TYR A 42 11.27 3.12 -0.99
CA TYR A 42 11.84 1.77 -1.06
C TYR A 42 13.12 1.64 -0.24
N LEU A 43 14.03 2.62 -0.34
CA LEU A 43 15.26 2.66 0.46
C LEU A 43 14.97 2.81 1.96
N SER A 44 13.92 3.55 2.32
CA SER A 44 13.50 3.70 3.72
C SER A 44 12.99 2.41 4.36
N GLU A 45 12.60 1.44 3.53
CA GLU A 45 12.12 0.12 3.92
C GLU A 45 13.28 -0.89 4.09
N ILE A 46 14.56 -0.47 3.94
CA ILE A 46 15.75 -1.30 4.19
C ILE A 46 16.48 -0.84 5.46
N LYS A 47 16.73 -1.77 6.39
CA LYS A 47 17.44 -1.47 7.64
C LYS A 47 18.91 -1.23 7.36
N GLY A 48 19.45 -0.14 7.91
CA GLY A 48 20.84 0.28 7.70
C GLY A 48 21.06 1.10 6.44
N ALA A 49 20.04 1.33 5.62
CA ALA A 49 20.13 2.15 4.42
C ALA A 49 19.88 3.64 4.69
N ILE A 50 20.64 4.51 4.02
CA ILE A 50 20.41 5.95 3.95
C ILE A 50 20.16 6.35 2.51
N PRO A 51 18.95 6.84 2.16
CA PRO A 51 18.72 7.47 0.87
C PRO A 51 19.45 8.82 0.82
N LEU A 52 20.18 9.08 -0.25
CA LEU A 52 20.87 10.34 -0.53
C LEU A 52 20.29 10.94 -1.82
N LEU A 53 19.75 12.17 -1.73
CA LEU A 53 19.26 12.87 -2.91
C LEU A 53 20.38 13.67 -3.59
N HIS A 54 20.61 13.39 -4.87
CA HIS A 54 21.32 14.29 -5.77
C HIS A 54 20.33 15.25 -6.44
N GLY A 55 20.22 16.46 -5.90
CA GLY A 55 19.23 17.43 -6.35
C GLY A 55 19.11 18.68 -5.50
N PRO A 56 18.14 19.56 -5.82
CA PRO A 56 17.81 20.73 -5.02
C PRO A 56 17.12 20.34 -3.70
N ARG A 57 17.31 21.15 -2.65
CA ARG A 57 16.75 20.89 -1.30
C ARG A 57 15.22 20.78 -1.24
N GLY A 58 14.49 21.42 -2.16
CA GLY A 58 13.02 21.33 -2.19
C GLY A 58 12.50 19.89 -2.29
N CYS A 59 13.14 19.06 -3.13
CA CYS A 59 12.79 17.65 -3.30
C CYS A 59 13.09 16.81 -2.05
N ALA A 60 14.08 17.19 -1.23
CA ALA A 60 14.44 16.48 0.00
C ALA A 60 13.58 16.87 1.21
N PHE A 61 12.80 17.97 1.14
CA PHE A 61 12.02 18.46 2.26
C PHE A 61 10.74 17.63 2.49
N PHE A 62 9.92 17.48 1.46
CA PHE A 62 8.60 16.84 1.57
C PHE A 62 8.65 15.38 2.08
N PRO A 63 9.59 14.53 1.65
CA PRO A 63 9.57 13.12 2.06
C PRO A 63 9.78 12.92 3.57
N LYS A 64 10.49 13.86 4.22
CA LYS A 64 10.72 13.87 5.66
C LYS A 64 9.46 14.12 6.49
N LEU A 65 8.40 14.65 5.87
CA LEU A 65 7.12 14.90 6.53
C LEU A 65 6.19 13.69 6.47
N VAL A 66 6.50 12.67 5.66
CA VAL A 66 5.65 11.50 5.50
C VAL A 66 5.86 10.54 6.68
N PRO A 67 4.80 10.08 7.34
CA PRO A 67 4.94 9.13 8.45
C PRO A 67 5.52 7.79 7.95
N PRO A 68 6.35 7.11 8.76
CA PRO A 68 6.82 5.76 8.47
C PRO A 68 5.68 4.79 8.18
N ASP A 69 5.88 3.90 7.22
CA ASP A 69 4.88 2.91 6.84
C ASP A 69 4.93 1.63 7.70
N ALA A 70 4.06 0.66 7.38
CA ALA A 70 3.99 -0.59 8.13
C ALA A 70 5.27 -1.43 8.02
N ILE A 71 6.00 -1.37 6.91
CA ILE A 71 7.24 -2.14 6.76
C ILE A 71 8.27 -1.60 7.75
N ARG A 72 8.47 -0.28 7.75
CA ARG A 72 9.43 0.36 8.65
C ARG A 72 9.04 0.22 10.11
N THR A 73 7.77 0.40 10.45
CA THR A 73 7.30 0.34 11.85
C THR A 73 7.16 -1.08 12.39
N GLN A 74 6.63 -2.02 11.60
CA GLN A 74 6.27 -3.36 12.10
C GLN A 74 7.27 -4.45 11.75
N LEU A 75 8.00 -4.35 10.64
CA LEU A 75 9.03 -5.33 10.29
C LEU A 75 10.42 -4.90 10.77
N LEU A 76 10.74 -3.60 10.69
CA LEU A 76 12.05 -3.09 11.13
C LEU A 76 12.07 -2.57 12.57
N GLY A 77 10.91 -2.30 13.16
CA GLY A 77 10.79 -1.70 14.50
C GLY A 77 11.24 -0.23 14.56
N LEU A 78 11.28 0.47 13.42
CA LEU A 78 11.76 1.85 13.30
C LEU A 78 10.57 2.82 13.22
N ARG A 79 10.50 3.75 14.18
CA ARG A 79 9.35 4.69 14.31
C ARG A 79 9.56 6.05 13.67
N GLU A 80 10.77 6.33 13.18
CA GLU A 80 11.14 7.60 12.59
C GLU A 80 11.56 7.39 11.13
N PRO A 81 11.23 8.32 10.20
CA PRO A 81 11.72 8.25 8.83
C PRO A 81 13.27 8.30 8.82
N PRO A 82 13.95 7.67 7.84
CA PRO A 82 15.39 7.77 7.77
C PRO A 82 15.81 9.22 7.49
N PRO A 83 17.03 9.62 7.90
CA PRO A 83 17.65 10.84 7.39
C PRO A 83 17.60 10.84 5.86
N PHE A 84 17.35 12.02 5.28
CA PHE A 84 17.37 12.20 3.83
C PHE A 84 18.31 13.36 3.47
N PRO A 85 19.63 13.12 3.52
CA PRO A 85 20.64 14.07 3.08
C PRO A 85 20.47 14.41 1.58
N CYS A 86 20.95 15.58 1.20
CA CYS A 86 20.77 16.14 -0.13
C CYS A 86 22.02 16.91 -0.54
N THR A 87 22.39 16.88 -1.82
CA THR A 87 23.50 17.68 -2.36
C THR A 87 23.20 19.18 -2.42
N ASP A 88 21.94 19.58 -2.24
CA ASP A 88 21.46 20.97 -2.33
C ASP A 88 21.98 21.68 -3.59
N MET A 89 21.63 21.09 -4.75
CA MET A 89 22.01 21.65 -6.05
C MET A 89 21.43 23.05 -6.23
N ASP A 90 22.30 23.97 -6.61
CA ASP A 90 22.00 25.37 -6.94
C ASP A 90 22.29 25.65 -8.42
N GLU A 91 22.14 26.90 -8.84
CA GLU A 91 22.33 27.34 -10.23
C GLU A 91 23.71 26.97 -10.79
N ARG A 92 24.76 26.99 -9.94
CA ARG A 92 26.11 26.67 -10.37
C ARG A 92 26.23 25.20 -10.76
N ASP A 93 25.60 24.30 -10.00
CA ASP A 93 25.66 22.87 -10.30
C ASP A 93 24.83 22.53 -11.55
N VAL A 94 23.76 23.28 -11.81
CA VAL A 94 22.99 23.12 -13.05
C VAL A 94 23.82 23.55 -14.27
N ILE A 95 24.64 24.60 -14.14
CA ILE A 95 25.49 25.09 -15.24
C ILE A 95 26.73 24.20 -15.45
N TYR A 96 27.38 23.76 -14.37
CA TYR A 96 28.70 23.12 -14.42
C TYR A 96 28.71 21.63 -14.08
N GLY A 97 27.57 21.05 -13.70
CA GLY A 97 27.45 19.66 -13.24
C GLY A 97 27.56 19.51 -11.73
N GLY A 98 26.93 18.46 -11.20
CA GLY A 98 26.81 18.18 -9.76
C GLY A 98 27.84 17.19 -9.21
N ALA A 99 28.80 16.74 -10.03
CA ALA A 99 29.67 15.60 -9.75
C ALA A 99 30.47 15.71 -8.44
N GLU A 100 31.12 16.85 -8.20
CA GLU A 100 31.91 17.05 -6.99
C GLU A 100 31.03 17.12 -5.73
N LYS A 101 29.87 17.79 -5.81
CA LYS A 101 28.91 17.84 -4.70
C LYS A 101 28.39 16.45 -4.35
N LEU A 102 28.05 15.62 -5.34
CA LEU A 102 27.61 14.26 -5.08
C LEU A 102 28.71 13.40 -4.45
N ARG A 103 29.94 13.45 -4.98
CA ARG A 103 31.09 12.74 -4.41
C ARG A 103 31.30 13.11 -2.94
N ASN A 104 31.34 14.42 -2.64
CA ASN A 104 31.53 14.90 -1.27
C ASN A 104 30.36 14.51 -0.36
N ALA A 105 29.12 14.58 -0.85
CA ALA A 105 27.95 14.17 -0.07
C ALA A 105 27.98 12.67 0.28
N ILE A 106 28.42 11.80 -0.63
CA ILE A 106 28.57 10.36 -0.34
C ILE A 106 29.58 10.16 0.80
N LEU A 107 30.75 10.81 0.72
CA LEU A 107 31.79 10.73 1.76
C LEU A 107 31.29 11.26 3.12
N GLU A 108 30.55 12.37 3.11
CA GLU A 108 29.98 12.94 4.32
C GLU A 108 28.92 12.04 4.96
N VAL A 109 28.07 11.42 4.14
CA VAL A 109 27.05 10.49 4.60
C VAL A 109 27.69 9.26 5.24
N ASP A 110 28.69 8.66 4.60
CA ASP A 110 29.46 7.54 5.13
C ASP A 110 30.12 7.90 6.47
N ARG A 111 30.84 9.03 6.52
CA ARG A 111 31.54 9.48 7.71
C ARG A 111 30.61 9.78 8.89
N TYR A 112 29.51 10.49 8.64
CA TYR A 112 28.62 10.99 9.69
C TYR A 112 27.64 9.94 10.18
N TYR A 113 26.99 9.23 9.26
CA TYR A 113 25.94 8.27 9.61
C TYR A 113 26.42 6.82 9.69
N ARG A 114 27.54 6.49 9.05
CA ARG A 114 28.08 5.12 8.95
C ARG A 114 27.00 4.08 8.58
N PRO A 115 26.24 4.29 7.49
CA PRO A 115 25.21 3.33 7.09
C PRO A 115 25.83 2.03 6.59
N GLU A 116 25.01 0.97 6.51
CA GLU A 116 25.40 -0.24 5.78
C GLU A 116 25.27 -0.04 4.26
N LEU A 117 24.36 0.86 3.84
CA LEU A 117 24.07 1.14 2.44
C LEU A 117 23.74 2.62 2.23
N ILE A 118 24.36 3.25 1.23
CA ILE A 118 23.99 4.55 0.68
C ILE A 118 23.21 4.31 -0.62
N GLY A 119 21.96 4.75 -0.65
CA GLY A 119 21.12 4.69 -1.85
C GLY A 119 21.06 6.04 -2.54
N VAL A 120 21.78 6.22 -3.64
CA VAL A 120 21.83 7.47 -4.41
C VAL A 120 20.59 7.59 -5.29
N ILE A 121 19.81 8.63 -5.04
CA ILE A 121 18.58 8.97 -5.77
C ILE A 121 18.86 10.24 -6.58
N ILE A 122 18.54 10.22 -7.88
CA ILE A 122 18.61 11.40 -8.74
C ILE A 122 17.28 12.16 -8.80
N SER A 123 17.39 13.49 -8.82
CA SER A 123 16.28 14.42 -9.07
C SER A 123 16.18 14.82 -10.55
N CYS A 124 15.15 15.60 -10.90
CA CYS A 124 14.96 16.07 -12.29
C CYS A 124 16.17 16.89 -12.81
N PRO A 125 16.70 17.90 -12.11
CA PRO A 125 17.82 18.68 -12.64
C PRO A 125 19.07 17.84 -12.92
N ALA A 126 19.49 16.99 -11.99
CA ALA A 126 20.64 16.10 -12.16
C ALA A 126 20.50 15.19 -13.39
N ALA A 127 19.29 14.67 -13.64
CA ALA A 127 19.01 13.85 -14.81
C ALA A 127 18.93 14.64 -16.12
N ILE A 128 18.45 15.89 -16.09
CA ILE A 128 18.36 16.75 -17.28
C ILE A 128 19.74 17.17 -17.78
N ILE A 129 20.64 17.54 -16.85
CA ILE A 129 22.00 17.94 -17.21
C ILE A 129 22.88 16.74 -17.56
N GLY A 130 22.44 15.52 -17.20
CA GLY A 130 23.10 14.28 -17.58
C GLY A 130 24.35 13.97 -16.74
N ASP A 131 24.33 14.27 -15.44
CA ASP A 131 25.44 13.91 -14.54
C ASP A 131 25.71 12.38 -14.60
N ASP A 132 26.97 11.99 -14.81
CA ASP A 132 27.38 10.57 -14.85
C ASP A 132 27.47 10.00 -13.43
N ILE A 133 26.30 9.63 -12.89
CA ILE A 133 26.17 9.08 -11.54
C ILE A 133 27.00 7.82 -11.37
N ARG A 134 27.12 7.00 -12.42
CA ARG A 134 27.87 5.76 -12.36
C ARG A 134 29.34 6.05 -12.11
N GLU A 135 29.95 6.94 -12.91
CA GLU A 135 31.34 7.33 -12.73
C GLU A 135 31.58 7.90 -11.33
N ILE A 136 30.71 8.81 -10.88
CA ILE A 136 30.83 9.46 -9.57
C ILE A 136 30.75 8.44 -8.43
N VAL A 137 29.80 7.50 -8.50
CA VAL A 137 29.61 6.45 -7.49
C VAL A 137 30.79 5.48 -7.46
N GLU A 138 31.30 5.05 -8.61
CA GLU A 138 32.47 4.15 -8.68
C GLU A 138 33.74 4.82 -8.15
N ASP A 139 33.90 6.13 -8.32
CA ASP A 139 34.98 6.88 -7.70
C ASP A 139 34.81 6.99 -6.18
N ALA A 140 33.60 7.33 -5.72
CA ALA A 140 33.30 7.45 -4.28
C ALA A 140 33.41 6.11 -3.54
N ARG A 141 33.04 4.99 -4.18
CA ARG A 141 33.10 3.63 -3.60
C ARG A 141 34.51 3.25 -3.13
N LYS A 142 35.56 3.80 -3.74
CA LYS A 142 36.97 3.56 -3.34
C LYS A 142 37.36 4.23 -2.01
N ARG A 143 36.49 5.09 -1.47
CA ARG A 143 36.78 6.01 -0.37
C ARG A 143 35.78 5.92 0.79
N VAL A 144 34.84 4.98 0.73
CA VAL A 144 33.82 4.75 1.76
C VAL A 144 33.78 3.27 2.15
N GLU A 145 33.29 2.99 3.36
CA GLU A 145 33.06 1.62 3.83
C GLU A 145 31.64 1.13 3.51
N SER A 146 30.68 2.05 3.39
CA SER A 146 29.29 1.73 3.05
C SER A 146 29.16 1.13 1.65
N GLU A 147 28.25 0.19 1.47
CA GLU A 147 27.79 -0.19 0.13
C GLU A 147 27.14 1.02 -0.55
N ILE A 148 27.24 1.13 -1.88
CA ILE A 148 26.57 2.18 -2.64
C ILE A 148 25.78 1.55 -3.78
N ILE A 149 24.50 1.91 -3.86
CA ILE A 149 23.71 1.75 -5.09
C ILE A 149 23.27 3.11 -5.62
N TYR A 150 22.92 3.15 -6.90
CA TYR A 150 22.24 4.29 -7.50
C TYR A 150 21.03 3.84 -8.32
N THR A 151 19.97 4.65 -8.33
CA THR A 151 18.77 4.40 -9.14
C THR A 151 18.78 5.31 -10.37
N PRO A 152 19.20 4.84 -11.56
CA PRO A 152 19.45 5.68 -12.74
C PRO A 152 18.19 6.32 -13.33
N SER A 153 17.00 5.83 -12.97
CA SER A 153 15.71 6.30 -13.49
C SER A 153 14.84 6.93 -12.41
N SER A 154 15.39 7.41 -11.29
CA SER A 154 14.57 7.99 -10.23
C SER A 154 14.13 9.44 -10.49
N ALA A 155 14.51 10.05 -11.62
CA ALA A 155 14.12 11.41 -11.94
C ALA A 155 12.59 11.54 -12.04
N GLY A 156 12.05 12.64 -11.51
CA GLY A 156 10.61 12.78 -11.37
C GLY A 156 9.84 12.87 -12.69
N PHE A 157 10.44 13.46 -13.73
CA PHE A 157 9.82 13.57 -15.06
C PHE A 157 9.80 12.25 -15.83
N SER A 158 10.62 11.26 -15.43
CA SER A 158 10.66 9.96 -16.11
C SER A 158 9.44 9.11 -15.76
N ASP A 159 8.58 9.58 -14.85
CA ASP A 159 7.28 8.99 -14.47
C ASP A 159 6.26 9.23 -15.61
N ASP A 160 6.28 8.38 -16.63
CA ASP A 160 5.40 8.46 -17.81
C ASP A 160 4.01 7.81 -17.58
N GLU A 161 3.75 7.25 -16.39
CA GLU A 161 2.59 6.39 -16.14
C GLU A 161 1.53 6.98 -15.20
N ARG A 162 1.80 8.14 -14.59
CA ARG A 162 0.79 8.83 -13.79
C ARG A 162 -0.23 9.53 -14.68
N THR A 163 -1.35 8.83 -14.88
CA THR A 163 -2.71 9.37 -15.08
C THR A 163 -3.26 9.65 -16.48
N ASP A 164 -2.85 8.94 -17.52
CA ASP A 164 -3.41 9.29 -18.84
C ASP A 164 -4.74 8.63 -19.21
N ASP A 165 -5.11 7.50 -18.59
CA ASP A 165 -6.42 6.91 -18.91
C ASP A 165 -7.01 6.00 -17.83
N PHE A 166 -7.88 6.56 -17.00
CA PHE A 166 -8.68 5.77 -16.06
C PHE A 166 -9.64 4.81 -16.77
N ASN A 167 -9.98 5.05 -18.04
CA ASN A 167 -10.75 4.06 -18.79
C ASN A 167 -9.92 2.79 -19.01
N ARG A 168 -8.63 2.89 -19.35
CA ARG A 168 -7.74 1.70 -19.47
C ARG A 168 -7.64 0.93 -18.15
N HIS A 169 -7.52 1.64 -17.02
CA HIS A 169 -7.51 0.98 -15.71
C HIS A 169 -8.82 0.21 -15.44
N ALA A 170 -9.94 0.84 -15.76
CA ALA A 170 -11.26 0.23 -15.66
C ALA A 170 -11.44 -0.97 -16.61
N GLU A 171 -10.93 -0.93 -17.84
CA GLU A 171 -10.93 -2.09 -18.75
C GLU A 171 -10.12 -3.25 -18.17
N ASP A 172 -8.91 -2.99 -17.66
CA ASP A 172 -8.10 -4.03 -17.04
C ASP A 172 -8.81 -4.65 -15.83
N LEU A 173 -9.49 -3.84 -15.01
CA LEU A 173 -10.32 -4.32 -13.90
C LEU A 173 -11.47 -5.22 -14.36
N ILE A 174 -12.21 -4.81 -15.39
CA ILE A 174 -13.29 -5.59 -16.00
C ILE A 174 -12.76 -6.94 -16.51
N GLU A 175 -11.65 -6.93 -17.25
CA GLU A 175 -11.07 -8.14 -17.83
C GLU A 175 -10.54 -9.11 -16.77
N ILE A 176 -10.00 -8.60 -15.65
CA ILE A 176 -9.55 -9.43 -14.51
C ILE A 176 -10.73 -10.07 -13.79
N TRP A 177 -11.87 -9.38 -13.68
CA TRP A 177 -13.06 -10.00 -13.12
C TRP A 177 -13.63 -11.12 -14.01
N LYS A 178 -13.54 -10.97 -15.34
CA LYS A 178 -13.93 -12.02 -16.29
C LYS A 178 -12.97 -13.21 -16.28
N ASP A 179 -11.68 -12.95 -16.17
CA ASP A 179 -10.63 -13.97 -16.12
C ASP A 179 -9.62 -13.64 -15.00
N PRO A 180 -9.78 -14.24 -13.80
CA PRO A 180 -8.87 -14.00 -12.68
C PRO A 180 -7.43 -14.46 -12.91
N GLU A 181 -7.15 -15.30 -13.91
CA GLU A 181 -5.78 -15.71 -14.27
C GLU A 181 -5.13 -14.74 -15.25
N ARG A 182 -5.91 -13.80 -15.82
CA ARG A 182 -5.40 -12.78 -16.72
C ARG A 182 -4.52 -11.80 -15.97
N ARG A 183 -3.35 -11.52 -16.56
CA ARG A 183 -2.41 -10.55 -16.02
C ARG A 183 -2.82 -9.14 -16.42
N PRO A 184 -2.87 -8.18 -15.47
CA PRO A 184 -3.02 -6.77 -15.81
C PRO A 184 -1.93 -6.35 -16.78
N LYS A 185 -2.26 -5.54 -17.79
CA LYS A 185 -1.26 -4.99 -18.72
C LYS A 185 -0.67 -3.67 -18.21
N TRP A 186 -1.27 -3.10 -17.17
CA TRP A 186 -0.99 -1.72 -16.74
C TRP A 186 0.34 -1.50 -15.99
N GLY A 187 0.91 -0.33 -16.28
CA GLY A 187 2.23 0.19 -15.93
C GLY A 187 2.48 0.44 -14.43
N ILE A 188 2.97 -0.60 -13.76
CA ILE A 188 3.46 -0.51 -12.38
C ILE A 188 4.98 -0.60 -12.37
N GLU A 189 5.57 -1.32 -13.34
CA GLU A 189 7.01 -1.58 -13.49
C GLU A 189 7.86 -0.32 -13.64
N LYS A 190 7.28 0.82 -14.04
CA LYS A 190 8.03 2.07 -14.14
C LYS A 190 7.96 2.91 -12.88
N CYS A 191 7.31 2.47 -11.80
CA CYS A 191 7.37 3.18 -10.53
C CYS A 191 8.81 3.24 -9.99
N GLY A 192 9.22 4.40 -9.45
CA GLY A 192 10.56 4.56 -8.87
C GLY A 192 10.90 3.59 -7.72
N ARG A 193 9.89 3.03 -7.05
CA ARG A 193 10.06 1.91 -6.10
C ARG A 193 10.61 0.67 -6.78
N LEU A 194 10.07 0.33 -7.96
CA LEU A 194 10.43 -0.90 -8.68
C LEU A 194 11.72 -0.74 -9.47
N ASP A 195 12.02 0.48 -9.91
CA ASP A 195 13.35 0.83 -10.41
C ASP A 195 14.42 0.70 -9.32
N THR A 196 14.09 1.12 -8.09
CA THR A 196 14.98 0.96 -6.93
C THR A 196 15.11 -0.51 -6.50
N LEU A 197 14.01 -1.27 -6.49
CA LEU A 197 14.06 -2.72 -6.27
C LEU A 197 14.98 -3.41 -7.28
N TYR A 198 14.80 -3.10 -8.56
CA TYR A 198 15.64 -3.65 -9.61
C TYR A 198 17.11 -3.26 -9.41
N SER A 199 17.39 -1.99 -9.11
CA SER A 199 18.75 -1.48 -8.86
C SER A 199 19.41 -2.17 -7.66
N LEU A 200 18.66 -2.39 -6.56
CA LEU A 200 19.13 -3.15 -5.40
C LEU A 200 19.48 -4.59 -5.79
N ILE A 201 18.61 -5.25 -6.55
CA ILE A 201 18.84 -6.63 -6.99
C ILE A 201 20.07 -6.72 -7.90
N GLU A 202 20.15 -5.83 -8.88
CA GLU A 202 21.20 -5.81 -9.88
C GLU A 202 22.58 -5.51 -9.28
N GLN A 203 22.64 -4.58 -8.32
CA GLN A 203 23.90 -4.04 -7.80
C GLN A 203 24.36 -4.69 -6.49
N LEU A 204 23.46 -5.27 -5.67
CA LEU A 204 23.82 -5.85 -4.36
C LEU A 204 23.63 -7.35 -4.21
N VAL A 205 22.74 -8.00 -4.97
CA VAL A 205 22.52 -9.45 -4.78
C VAL A 205 23.78 -10.20 -5.23
N GLU A 206 24.31 -11.04 -4.33
CA GLU A 206 25.53 -11.79 -4.56
C GLU A 206 25.24 -13.15 -5.18
N GLU A 207 26.21 -13.77 -5.87
CA GLU A 207 26.06 -15.15 -6.32
C GLU A 207 25.95 -16.12 -5.13
N PRO A 208 25.03 -17.10 -5.16
CA PRO A 208 24.84 -18.00 -4.03
C PRO A 208 25.99 -19.01 -3.97
N LYS A 209 26.76 -19.01 -2.87
CA LYS A 209 27.74 -20.07 -2.58
C LYS A 209 27.08 -21.43 -2.38
N GLU A 210 25.91 -21.43 -1.74
CA GLU A 210 25.08 -22.60 -1.47
C GLU A 210 23.61 -22.18 -1.53
N ARG A 211 22.76 -23.05 -2.07
CA ARG A 211 21.30 -22.83 -2.10
C ARG A 211 20.63 -23.64 -1.02
N SER A 212 19.67 -23.03 -0.33
CA SER A 212 18.85 -23.75 0.64
C SER A 212 17.72 -24.47 -0.10
N GLU A 213 17.70 -25.81 -0.06
CA GLU A 213 16.84 -26.66 -0.90
C GLU A 213 15.35 -26.27 -0.88
N ASN A 214 14.78 -26.04 0.32
CA ASN A 214 13.38 -25.66 0.50
C ASN A 214 13.27 -24.24 1.05
N SER A 215 13.62 -23.25 0.26
CA SER A 215 13.62 -21.86 0.72
C SER A 215 12.99 -20.86 -0.25
N ILE A 216 12.32 -19.86 0.32
CA ILE A 216 11.55 -18.85 -0.40
C ILE A 216 11.89 -17.43 0.09
N ASN A 217 12.00 -16.47 -0.83
CA ASN A 217 11.91 -15.05 -0.49
C ASN A 217 10.48 -14.54 -0.70
N ILE A 218 10.03 -13.65 0.18
CA ILE A 218 8.68 -13.07 0.16
C ILE A 218 8.76 -11.57 -0.15
N ASP A 219 8.29 -11.19 -1.33
CA ASP A 219 8.06 -9.80 -1.72
C ASP A 219 6.80 -9.26 -1.02
N THR A 220 6.98 -8.33 -0.10
CA THR A 220 5.88 -7.72 0.66
C THR A 220 5.62 -6.26 0.28
N TYR A 221 4.50 -5.73 0.75
CA TYR A 221 4.05 -4.37 0.51
C TYR A 221 3.40 -3.79 1.77
N GLY A 222 3.67 -2.51 2.06
CA GLY A 222 3.12 -1.83 3.24
C GLY A 222 2.92 -0.31 3.09
N ARG A 223 3.00 0.21 1.87
CA ARG A 223 2.96 1.65 1.58
C ARG A 223 1.70 2.34 2.11
N PHE A 224 1.85 3.38 2.93
CA PHE A 224 0.73 4.16 3.49
C PHE A 224 -0.26 3.33 4.37
N HIS A 225 0.14 2.12 4.72
CA HIS A 225 -0.66 1.15 5.45
C HIS A 225 -0.16 0.96 6.89
N TRP A 226 0.31 2.03 7.55
CA TRP A 226 0.95 1.99 8.88
C TRP A 226 0.08 1.36 9.99
N PHE A 227 -1.24 1.30 9.78
CA PHE A 227 -2.23 0.69 10.67
C PHE A 227 -2.42 -0.82 10.44
N GLU A 228 -2.03 -1.40 9.31
CA GLU A 228 -2.26 -2.82 8.99
C GLU A 228 -1.36 -3.73 9.81
N ASN A 229 -1.88 -4.84 10.36
CA ASN A 229 -1.05 -5.81 11.09
C ASN A 229 -0.25 -6.71 10.13
N LEU A 230 0.75 -6.11 9.48
CA LEU A 230 1.72 -6.76 8.58
C LEU A 230 2.64 -7.72 9.34
N SER A 231 3.07 -7.36 10.56
CA SER A 231 3.91 -8.26 11.37
C SER A 231 3.20 -9.59 11.64
N GLY A 232 1.93 -9.57 12.04
CA GLY A 232 1.14 -10.77 12.26
C GLY A 232 0.90 -11.61 11.01
N GLU A 233 0.69 -10.98 9.84
CA GLU A 233 0.62 -11.70 8.55
C GLU A 233 1.92 -12.46 8.27
N ILE A 234 3.06 -11.79 8.41
CA ILE A 234 4.37 -12.38 8.11
C ILE A 234 4.73 -13.47 9.12
N GLU A 235 4.38 -13.31 10.39
CA GLU A 235 4.57 -14.35 11.42
C GLU A 235 3.72 -15.59 11.15
N GLU A 236 2.43 -15.42 10.82
CA GLU A 236 1.54 -16.52 10.43
C GLU A 236 2.08 -17.24 9.19
N MET A 237 2.49 -16.48 8.16
CA MET A 237 3.04 -17.02 6.93
C MET A 237 4.31 -17.83 7.17
N LYS A 238 5.25 -17.31 7.99
CA LYS A 238 6.47 -18.02 8.38
C LYS A 238 6.15 -19.31 9.14
N GLY A 239 5.20 -19.27 10.08
CA GLY A 239 4.78 -20.43 10.86
C GLY A 239 4.22 -21.55 9.97
N ILE A 240 3.26 -21.21 9.09
CA ILE A 240 2.64 -22.19 8.19
C ILE A 240 3.67 -22.76 7.20
N LEU A 241 4.50 -21.92 6.57
CA LEU A 241 5.53 -22.41 5.65
C LEU A 241 6.55 -23.31 6.36
N SER A 242 6.96 -22.97 7.59
CA SER A 242 7.87 -23.78 8.37
C SER A 242 7.28 -25.15 8.70
N GLU A 243 5.99 -25.22 9.09
CA GLU A 243 5.29 -26.48 9.34
C GLU A 243 5.21 -27.35 8.09
N ILE A 244 5.02 -26.74 6.91
CA ILE A 244 5.08 -27.43 5.60
C ILE A 244 6.50 -27.96 5.33
N GLY A 245 7.54 -27.34 5.88
CA GLY A 245 8.95 -27.69 5.65
C GLY A 245 9.65 -26.75 4.65
N ILE A 246 9.12 -25.53 4.50
CA ILE A 246 9.65 -24.48 3.64
C ILE A 246 10.16 -23.34 4.51
N ARG A 247 11.43 -23.01 4.35
CA ARG A 247 12.08 -21.93 5.09
C ARG A 247 11.88 -20.60 4.37
N VAL A 248 11.40 -19.59 5.07
CA VAL A 248 11.48 -18.21 4.58
C VAL A 248 12.93 -17.73 4.72
N ASN A 249 13.59 -17.46 3.60
CA ASN A 249 14.95 -16.90 3.55
C ASN A 249 14.92 -15.42 3.93
N THR A 250 14.19 -14.62 3.15
CA THR A 250 14.08 -13.17 3.36
C THR A 250 12.65 -12.70 3.09
N VAL A 251 12.15 -11.76 3.89
CA VAL A 251 10.96 -10.96 3.58
C VAL A 251 11.46 -9.57 3.16
N PHE A 252 11.15 -9.13 1.95
CA PHE A 252 11.69 -7.89 1.39
C PHE A 252 10.62 -6.99 0.76
N PRO A 253 10.75 -5.66 0.93
CA PRO A 253 11.65 -4.96 1.82
C PRO A 253 11.11 -5.07 3.25
N GLY A 254 11.84 -4.53 4.22
CA GLY A 254 11.68 -4.88 5.64
C GLY A 254 12.76 -5.84 6.13
N CYS A 255 13.96 -5.75 5.55
CA CYS A 255 15.11 -6.59 5.87
C CYS A 255 16.40 -5.76 5.95
N THR A 256 17.51 -6.41 6.28
CA THR A 256 18.85 -5.78 6.33
C THR A 256 19.53 -5.79 4.97
N VAL A 257 20.59 -5.00 4.81
CA VAL A 257 21.45 -5.03 3.60
C VAL A 257 22.02 -6.42 3.36
N ARG A 258 22.41 -7.13 4.44
CA ARG A 258 22.88 -8.52 4.38
C ARG A 258 21.82 -9.48 3.82
N ASP A 259 20.56 -9.28 4.16
CA ASP A 259 19.47 -10.13 3.67
C ASP A 259 19.22 -9.91 2.17
N ILE A 260 19.35 -8.67 1.68
CA ILE A 260 19.28 -8.33 0.25
C ILE A 260 20.41 -9.05 -0.51
N LYS A 261 21.66 -8.93 -0.04
CA LYS A 261 22.81 -9.64 -0.62
C LYS A 261 22.58 -11.15 -0.72
N GLY A 262 21.89 -11.71 0.27
CA GLY A 262 21.55 -13.13 0.38
C GLY A 262 20.27 -13.59 -0.32
N LEU A 263 19.58 -12.76 -1.10
CA LEU A 263 18.34 -13.17 -1.79
C LEU A 263 18.55 -14.37 -2.72
N SER A 264 19.72 -14.46 -3.36
CA SER A 264 20.08 -15.55 -4.29
C SER A 264 20.16 -16.94 -3.67
N LYS A 265 20.22 -17.03 -2.33
CA LYS A 265 20.25 -18.31 -1.61
C LYS A 265 18.91 -19.05 -1.66
N ALA A 266 17.83 -18.32 -1.90
CA ALA A 266 16.51 -18.91 -2.03
C ALA A 266 16.35 -19.67 -3.35
N ARG A 267 15.47 -20.67 -3.36
CA ARG A 267 15.11 -21.38 -4.59
C ARG A 267 13.89 -20.77 -5.29
N LEU A 268 13.02 -20.11 -4.52
CA LEU A 268 11.78 -19.51 -5.02
C LEU A 268 11.64 -18.06 -4.54
N ASN A 269 11.12 -17.19 -5.40
CA ASN A 269 10.64 -15.87 -5.04
C ASN A 269 9.12 -15.82 -5.15
N PHE A 270 8.42 -15.42 -4.09
CA PHE A 270 7.05 -14.94 -4.22
C PHE A 270 7.09 -13.44 -4.45
N MET A 271 6.63 -12.98 -5.62
CA MET A 271 6.72 -11.60 -6.11
C MET A 271 5.32 -11.00 -6.25
N ARG A 272 5.13 -9.78 -5.77
CA ARG A 272 3.84 -9.05 -5.85
C ARG A 272 3.93 -7.74 -6.59
N ARG A 273 5.14 -7.18 -6.72
CA ARG A 273 5.33 -5.80 -7.19
C ARG A 273 6.02 -5.69 -8.54
N SER A 274 7.11 -6.44 -8.78
CA SER A 274 7.88 -6.37 -10.02
C SER A 274 8.17 -7.76 -10.59
N GLU A 275 7.51 -8.11 -11.69
CA GLU A 275 7.86 -9.27 -12.50
C GLU A 275 9.18 -9.04 -13.24
N ARG A 276 9.50 -7.79 -13.64
CA ARG A 276 10.81 -7.46 -14.25
C ARG A 276 11.96 -7.91 -13.36
N SER A 277 11.89 -7.58 -12.07
CA SER A 277 12.89 -7.97 -11.08
C SER A 277 12.93 -9.49 -10.87
N ALA A 278 11.76 -10.14 -10.90
CA ALA A 278 11.64 -11.59 -10.78
C ALA A 278 12.32 -12.33 -11.95
N LYS A 279 12.07 -11.88 -13.19
CA LYS A 279 12.68 -12.41 -14.41
C LYS A 279 14.19 -12.25 -14.39
N PHE A 280 14.67 -11.06 -14.01
CA PHE A 280 16.10 -10.81 -13.85
C PHE A 280 16.75 -11.76 -12.84
N MET A 281 16.13 -11.97 -11.66
CA MET A 281 16.66 -12.93 -10.68
C MET A 281 16.62 -14.38 -11.17
N LYS A 282 15.64 -14.75 -12.01
CA LYS A 282 15.59 -16.06 -12.64
C LYS A 282 16.69 -16.24 -13.68
N GLU A 283 16.91 -15.25 -14.53
CA GLU A 283 17.92 -15.29 -15.59
C GLU A 283 19.35 -15.27 -15.02
N ARG A 284 19.60 -14.37 -14.06
CA ARG A 284 20.93 -14.19 -13.47
C ARG A 284 21.28 -15.24 -12.42
N PHE A 285 20.35 -15.50 -11.50
CA PHE A 285 20.62 -16.34 -10.32
C PHE A 285 19.84 -17.66 -10.35
N GLY A 286 19.09 -17.99 -11.40
CA GLY A 286 18.34 -19.26 -11.50
C GLY A 286 17.28 -19.46 -10.40
N ILE A 287 16.73 -18.38 -9.83
CA ILE A 287 15.68 -18.46 -8.80
C ILE A 287 14.32 -18.45 -9.48
N ASP A 288 13.52 -19.50 -9.29
CA ASP A 288 12.16 -19.51 -9.82
C ASP A 288 11.27 -18.50 -9.09
N TYR A 289 10.11 -18.17 -9.68
CA TYR A 289 9.19 -17.23 -9.03
C TYR A 289 7.71 -17.56 -9.25
N ILE A 290 6.89 -17.12 -8.29
CA ILE A 290 5.44 -16.97 -8.41
C ILE A 290 5.17 -15.47 -8.42
N PHE A 291 4.41 -14.98 -9.40
CA PHE A 291 4.05 -13.57 -9.48
C PHE A 291 2.53 -13.39 -9.35
N ASP A 292 2.12 -12.62 -8.34
CA ASP A 292 0.71 -12.26 -8.09
C ASP A 292 0.57 -10.74 -7.95
N LEU A 293 0.38 -10.07 -9.09
CA LEU A 293 0.25 -8.62 -9.16
C LEU A 293 -1.00 -8.16 -8.39
N PHE A 294 -0.79 -7.33 -7.36
CA PHE A 294 -1.83 -6.83 -6.45
C PHE A 294 -2.62 -7.88 -5.65
N GLY A 295 -2.14 -9.12 -5.57
CA GLY A 295 -2.80 -10.13 -4.75
C GLY A 295 -4.07 -10.71 -5.35
N THR A 296 -4.38 -10.53 -6.64
CA THR A 296 -5.67 -10.93 -7.23
C THR A 296 -5.96 -12.42 -7.04
N ARG A 297 -4.93 -13.26 -7.01
CA ARG A 297 -5.04 -14.72 -6.83
C ARG A 297 -5.23 -15.12 -5.38
N TYR A 298 -4.52 -14.49 -4.45
CA TYR A 298 -4.35 -14.97 -3.07
C TYR A 298 -5.21 -14.26 -2.00
N ILE A 299 -6.30 -13.59 -2.39
CA ILE A 299 -7.24 -12.92 -1.47
C ILE A 299 -8.21 -13.87 -0.76
N GLY A 300 -8.45 -13.58 0.53
CA GLY A 300 -9.45 -14.25 1.36
C GLY A 300 -9.02 -15.66 1.76
N ILE A 301 -9.89 -16.38 2.48
CA ILE A 301 -9.55 -17.72 3.03
C ILE A 301 -9.10 -18.69 1.92
N GLN A 302 -9.85 -18.76 0.81
CA GLN A 302 -9.52 -19.68 -0.27
C GLN A 302 -8.28 -19.24 -1.05
N GLY A 303 -8.07 -17.93 -1.23
CA GLY A 303 -6.86 -17.40 -1.84
C GLY A 303 -5.62 -17.67 -0.97
N ALA A 304 -5.72 -17.47 0.34
CA ALA A 304 -4.64 -17.79 1.28
C ALA A 304 -4.33 -19.28 1.28
N LYS A 305 -5.34 -20.17 1.26
CA LYS A 305 -5.13 -21.61 1.06
C LYS A 305 -4.37 -21.87 -0.24
N ARG A 306 -4.81 -21.29 -1.35
CA ARG A 306 -4.19 -21.45 -2.67
C ARG A 306 -2.72 -21.03 -2.67
N PHE A 307 -2.37 -19.94 -1.98
CA PHE A 307 -0.99 -19.48 -1.84
C PHE A 307 -0.06 -20.57 -1.29
N TYR A 308 -0.41 -21.15 -0.14
CA TYR A 308 0.42 -22.18 0.49
C TYR A 308 0.53 -23.45 -0.36
N LEU A 309 -0.55 -23.83 -1.06
CA LEU A 309 -0.55 -24.99 -1.96
C LEU A 309 0.33 -24.76 -3.19
N ASP A 310 0.21 -23.60 -3.83
CA ASP A 310 1.00 -23.25 -5.01
C ASP A 310 2.49 -23.15 -4.67
N VAL A 311 2.83 -22.56 -3.52
CA VAL A 311 4.20 -22.50 -3.01
C VAL A 311 4.72 -23.91 -2.74
N ALA A 312 3.97 -24.74 -2.01
CA ALA A 312 4.39 -26.09 -1.66
C ALA A 312 4.55 -27.02 -2.87
N GLU A 313 3.74 -26.84 -3.91
CA GLU A 313 3.87 -27.57 -5.17
C GLU A 313 5.24 -27.36 -5.83
N ARG A 314 5.81 -26.15 -5.74
CA ARG A 314 7.16 -25.86 -6.27
C ARG A 314 8.28 -26.62 -5.56
N PHE A 315 8.00 -27.19 -4.40
CA PHE A 315 8.94 -28.00 -3.61
C PHE A 315 8.52 -29.47 -3.50
N GLY A 316 7.45 -29.90 -4.19
CA GLY A 316 6.91 -31.26 -4.06
C GLY A 316 6.26 -31.57 -2.69
N LEU A 317 5.91 -30.54 -1.92
CA LEU A 317 5.37 -30.64 -0.55
C LEU A 317 3.85 -30.45 -0.48
N ARG A 318 3.14 -30.61 -1.60
CA ARG A 318 1.71 -30.29 -1.71
C ARG A 318 0.84 -31.05 -0.68
N LYS A 319 1.03 -32.36 -0.52
CA LYS A 319 0.24 -33.17 0.42
C LYS A 319 0.38 -32.66 1.86
N LYS A 320 1.61 -32.39 2.28
CA LYS A 320 1.89 -31.83 3.61
C LYS A 320 1.30 -30.43 3.79
N ALA A 321 1.29 -29.61 2.73
CA ALA A 321 0.61 -28.32 2.76
C ALA A 321 -0.92 -28.44 2.89
N GLU A 322 -1.54 -29.41 2.23
CA GLU A 322 -2.98 -29.67 2.40
C GLU A 322 -3.31 -30.04 3.85
N GLU A 323 -2.52 -30.92 4.47
CA GLU A 323 -2.68 -31.29 5.88
C GLU A 323 -2.54 -30.09 6.83
N VAL A 324 -1.43 -29.35 6.74
CA VAL A 324 -1.14 -28.19 7.61
C VAL A 324 -2.19 -27.09 7.44
N VAL A 325 -2.54 -26.75 6.20
CA VAL A 325 -3.48 -25.67 5.92
C VAL A 325 -4.91 -26.06 6.33
N ASN A 326 -5.34 -27.29 6.10
CA ASN A 326 -6.67 -27.74 6.55
C ASN A 326 -6.78 -27.72 8.07
N ALA A 327 -5.76 -28.17 8.81
CA ALA A 327 -5.75 -28.08 10.28
C ALA A 327 -5.84 -26.62 10.77
N ARG A 328 -5.18 -25.69 10.07
CA ARG A 328 -5.26 -24.25 10.38
C ARG A 328 -6.65 -23.68 10.10
N LEU A 329 -7.25 -24.07 8.97
CA LEU A 329 -8.61 -23.69 8.60
C LEU A 329 -9.63 -24.21 9.61
N ASP A 330 -9.50 -25.46 10.08
CA ASP A 330 -10.40 -26.02 11.10
C ASP A 330 -10.32 -25.25 12.41
N THR A 331 -9.11 -24.79 12.78
CA THR A 331 -8.91 -23.95 13.97
C THR A 331 -9.59 -22.60 13.82
N ILE A 332 -9.38 -21.92 12.69
CA ILE A 332 -9.98 -20.62 12.41
C ILE A 332 -11.50 -20.73 12.27
N ASP A 333 -12.00 -21.80 11.66
CA ASP A 333 -13.43 -22.03 11.51
C ASP A 333 -14.10 -22.18 12.88
N LYS A 334 -13.50 -22.95 13.80
CA LYS A 334 -13.95 -23.05 15.20
C LYS A 334 -13.95 -21.68 15.89
N SER A 335 -12.89 -20.90 15.77
CA SER A 335 -12.82 -19.55 16.37
C SER A 335 -13.86 -18.58 15.77
N LEU A 336 -14.26 -18.77 14.51
CA LEU A 336 -15.27 -17.96 13.85
C LEU A 336 -16.70 -18.39 14.16
N GLN A 337 -16.95 -19.54 14.81
CA GLN A 337 -18.31 -20.05 15.05
C GLN A 337 -19.14 -19.09 15.90
N ASP A 338 -18.60 -18.67 17.05
CA ASP A 338 -19.27 -17.73 17.96
C ASP A 338 -19.48 -16.38 17.29
N ILE A 339 -18.47 -15.92 16.55
CA ILE A 339 -18.55 -14.66 15.81
C ILE A 339 -19.67 -14.69 14.77
N ARG A 340 -19.71 -15.74 13.96
CA ARG A 340 -20.75 -15.93 12.94
C ARG A 340 -22.14 -16.06 13.56
N ALA A 341 -22.25 -16.66 14.74
CA ALA A 341 -23.53 -16.77 15.45
C ALA A 341 -24.04 -15.39 15.87
N GLU A 342 -23.18 -14.54 16.42
CA GLU A 342 -23.54 -13.18 16.84
C GLU A 342 -23.79 -12.21 15.67
N LEU A 343 -23.05 -12.37 14.56
CA LEU A 343 -23.19 -11.55 13.36
C LEU A 343 -24.38 -11.97 12.48
N ARG A 344 -24.94 -13.17 12.71
CA ARG A 344 -25.99 -13.74 11.86
C ARG A 344 -27.18 -12.79 11.75
N GLY A 345 -27.50 -12.40 10.52
CA GLY A 345 -28.67 -11.57 10.21
C GLY A 345 -28.52 -10.09 10.58
N ARG A 346 -27.33 -9.65 11.00
CA ARG A 346 -27.04 -8.21 11.14
C ARG A 346 -27.04 -7.58 9.76
N ARG A 347 -27.88 -6.56 9.59
CA ARG A 347 -28.12 -5.89 8.31
C ARG A 347 -27.07 -4.82 8.14
N ILE A 348 -26.23 -4.94 7.12
CA ILE A 348 -25.18 -3.96 6.84
C ILE A 348 -25.45 -3.19 5.56
N ALA A 349 -24.87 -2.01 5.48
CA ALA A 349 -24.58 -1.33 4.21
C ALA A 349 -23.11 -1.48 3.87
N PHE A 350 -22.81 -1.84 2.63
CA PHE A 350 -21.45 -1.84 2.11
C PHE A 350 -21.29 -0.70 1.10
N ILE A 351 -20.25 0.12 1.28
CA ILE A 351 -19.97 1.27 0.43
C ILE A 351 -18.59 1.11 -0.21
N CYS A 352 -18.51 1.18 -1.54
CA CYS A 352 -17.26 0.90 -2.24
C CYS A 352 -17.04 1.71 -3.53
N THR A 353 -15.77 1.96 -3.84
CA THR A 353 -15.30 2.24 -5.20
C THR A 353 -14.71 0.92 -5.70
N PRO A 354 -15.36 0.22 -6.65
CA PRO A 354 -15.03 -1.17 -6.94
C PRO A 354 -13.53 -1.39 -7.26
N LEU A 355 -12.92 -2.39 -6.66
CA LEU A 355 -11.53 -2.78 -6.91
C LEU A 355 -11.46 -4.27 -7.20
N TYR A 356 -10.28 -4.74 -7.63
CA TYR A 356 -10.01 -6.16 -7.87
C TYR A 356 -10.44 -7.05 -6.70
N THR A 357 -10.30 -6.57 -5.45
CA THR A 357 -10.57 -7.35 -4.23
C THR A 357 -12.01 -7.22 -3.73
N THR A 358 -12.78 -6.24 -4.21
CA THR A 358 -14.08 -5.86 -3.64
C THR A 358 -15.09 -7.02 -3.67
N PRO A 359 -15.28 -7.77 -4.78
CA PRO A 359 -16.21 -8.91 -4.78
C PRO A 359 -15.85 -9.99 -3.75
N LYS A 360 -14.55 -10.31 -3.62
CA LYS A 360 -14.06 -11.29 -2.64
C LYS A 360 -14.24 -10.80 -1.21
N PHE A 361 -14.10 -9.50 -0.97
CA PHE A 361 -14.32 -8.91 0.34
C PHE A 361 -15.80 -8.95 0.74
N ILE A 362 -16.71 -8.60 -0.18
CA ILE A 362 -18.16 -8.76 0.02
C ILE A 362 -18.50 -10.22 0.35
N LYS A 363 -17.90 -11.18 -0.38
CA LYS A 363 -18.09 -12.62 -0.10
C LYS A 363 -17.68 -13.01 1.30
N LEU A 364 -16.58 -12.44 1.78
CA LEU A 364 -16.09 -12.67 3.12
C LEU A 364 -17.06 -12.14 4.17
N LEU A 365 -17.59 -10.93 3.99
CA LEU A 365 -18.59 -10.35 4.89
C LEU A 365 -19.86 -11.23 4.98
N GLU A 366 -20.36 -11.72 3.85
CA GLU A 366 -21.50 -12.66 3.84
C GLU A 366 -21.16 -13.99 4.53
N THR A 367 -19.95 -14.52 4.32
CA THR A 367 -19.48 -15.75 4.97
C THR A 367 -19.32 -15.60 6.49
N LEU A 368 -19.16 -14.36 6.99
CA LEU A 368 -19.19 -14.04 8.42
C LEU A 368 -20.62 -14.00 8.99
N GLY A 369 -21.66 -14.14 8.17
CA GLY A 369 -23.06 -14.18 8.59
C GLY A 369 -23.81 -12.86 8.47
N LEU A 370 -23.16 -11.82 7.92
CA LEU A 370 -23.77 -10.51 7.71
C LEU A 370 -24.74 -10.53 6.53
N ASP A 371 -25.87 -9.85 6.67
CA ASP A 371 -26.83 -9.62 5.59
C ASP A 371 -26.51 -8.28 4.90
N ILE A 372 -26.05 -8.34 3.66
CA ILE A 372 -25.74 -7.12 2.89
C ILE A 372 -27.05 -6.61 2.29
N SER A 373 -27.70 -5.71 3.03
CA SER A 373 -29.01 -5.16 2.69
C SER A 373 -28.96 -3.96 1.75
N LEU A 374 -27.84 -3.24 1.74
CA LEU A 374 -27.61 -2.07 0.89
C LEU A 374 -26.18 -2.09 0.35
N LEU A 375 -26.05 -1.90 -0.97
CA LEU A 375 -24.76 -1.77 -1.66
C LEU A 375 -24.71 -0.41 -2.35
N ILE A 376 -23.81 0.46 -1.89
CA ILE A 376 -23.61 1.78 -2.48
C ILE A 376 -22.29 1.78 -3.26
N VAL A 377 -22.38 1.96 -4.58
CA VAL A 377 -21.24 1.96 -5.49
C VAL A 377 -20.90 3.40 -5.89
N ASN A 378 -19.68 3.85 -5.63
CA ASN A 378 -19.24 5.20 -5.97
C ASN A 378 -18.12 5.15 -7.03
N THR A 379 -18.45 5.64 -8.22
CA THR A 379 -17.58 5.84 -9.37
C THR A 379 -17.20 7.32 -9.55
N MET A 380 -17.79 8.26 -8.79
CA MET A 380 -17.50 9.71 -8.88
C MET A 380 -16.00 9.99 -8.78
N TRP A 381 -15.27 9.26 -7.93
CA TRP A 381 -13.83 9.41 -7.82
C TRP A 381 -13.11 9.14 -9.15
N TRP A 382 -13.36 8.01 -9.82
CA TRP A 382 -12.77 7.71 -11.12
C TRP A 382 -13.17 8.69 -12.22
N ARG A 383 -14.43 9.15 -12.20
CA ARG A 383 -14.94 10.15 -13.16
C ARG A 383 -14.30 11.52 -12.96
N ARG A 384 -14.07 11.94 -11.71
CA ARG A 384 -13.24 13.12 -11.38
C ARG A 384 -11.85 13.00 -12.01
N TRP A 385 -11.32 11.79 -12.10
CA TRP A 385 -10.07 11.46 -12.77
C TRP A 385 -10.20 11.06 -14.23
N GLY A 386 -11.22 11.52 -14.94
CA GLY A 386 -11.29 11.47 -16.40
C GLY A 386 -11.79 10.14 -17.00
N MET A 387 -12.29 9.23 -16.16
CA MET A 387 -13.09 8.11 -16.63
C MET A 387 -14.40 8.62 -17.21
N THR A 388 -14.81 8.06 -18.35
CA THR A 388 -16.08 8.41 -19.01
C THR A 388 -17.26 7.74 -18.31
N ASP A 389 -18.45 8.33 -18.39
CA ASP A 389 -19.67 7.72 -17.82
C ASP A 389 -19.97 6.34 -18.43
N GLY A 390 -19.71 6.16 -19.72
CA GLY A 390 -19.86 4.86 -20.40
C GLY A 390 -18.90 3.79 -19.85
N CYS A 391 -17.68 4.17 -19.47
CA CYS A 391 -16.76 3.26 -18.80
C CYS A 391 -17.19 3.00 -17.35
N ALA A 392 -17.63 4.02 -16.62
CA ALA A 392 -18.18 3.89 -15.27
C ALA A 392 -19.31 2.85 -15.22
N LYS A 393 -20.26 2.97 -16.14
CA LYS A 393 -21.39 2.05 -16.26
C LYS A 393 -20.92 0.61 -16.48
N ARG A 394 -19.98 0.38 -17.41
CA ARG A 394 -19.45 -0.97 -17.67
C ARG A 394 -18.73 -1.57 -16.46
N VAL A 395 -17.99 -0.77 -15.69
CA VAL A 395 -17.36 -1.24 -14.45
C VAL A 395 -18.43 -1.66 -13.45
N VAL A 396 -19.48 -0.85 -13.26
CA VAL A 396 -20.57 -1.21 -12.35
C VAL A 396 -21.31 -2.47 -12.84
N ASP A 397 -21.64 -2.56 -14.12
CA ASP A 397 -22.34 -3.72 -14.69
C ASP A 397 -21.53 -5.01 -14.49
N GLU A 398 -20.23 -5.00 -14.78
CA GLU A 398 -19.36 -6.16 -14.57
C GLU A 398 -19.15 -6.46 -13.09
N PHE A 399 -19.00 -5.43 -12.24
CA PHE A 399 -18.91 -5.60 -10.80
C PHE A 399 -20.14 -6.32 -10.24
N LEU A 400 -21.33 -5.89 -10.63
CA LEU A 400 -22.59 -6.51 -10.22
C LEU A 400 -22.76 -7.92 -10.79
N ASN A 401 -22.30 -8.16 -12.03
CA ASN A 401 -22.23 -9.51 -12.61
C ASN A 401 -21.37 -10.44 -11.74
N ASN A 402 -20.27 -9.92 -11.19
CA ASN A 402 -19.39 -10.62 -10.25
C ASN A 402 -19.94 -10.75 -8.83
N LEU A 403 -21.16 -10.28 -8.58
CA LEU A 403 -21.88 -10.47 -7.31
C LEU A 403 -23.14 -11.34 -7.47
N ARG A 404 -23.40 -11.95 -8.63
CA ARG A 404 -24.57 -12.83 -8.83
C ARG A 404 -24.61 -14.05 -7.92
N TRP A 405 -23.49 -14.45 -7.32
CA TRP A 405 -23.41 -15.52 -6.34
C TRP A 405 -23.80 -15.08 -4.92
N LEU A 406 -24.00 -13.78 -4.69
CA LEU A 406 -24.38 -13.23 -3.39
C LEU A 406 -25.74 -13.78 -2.99
N LYS A 407 -25.85 -14.26 -1.76
CA LYS A 407 -27.12 -14.76 -1.20
C LYS A 407 -27.97 -13.62 -0.65
N SER A 408 -27.33 -12.60 -0.12
CA SER A 408 -27.96 -11.34 0.26
C SER A 408 -28.59 -10.69 -0.98
N SER A 409 -29.72 -10.01 -0.82
CA SER A 409 -30.41 -9.28 -1.91
C SER A 409 -30.30 -7.77 -1.68
N PRO A 410 -29.09 -7.15 -1.81
CA PRO A 410 -28.94 -5.74 -1.52
C PRO A 410 -29.73 -4.88 -2.49
N LYS A 411 -30.31 -3.79 -1.99
CA LYS A 411 -30.65 -2.67 -2.86
C LYS A 411 -29.35 -2.03 -3.35
N ILE A 412 -29.23 -1.82 -4.65
CA ILE A 412 -28.04 -1.24 -5.27
C ILE A 412 -28.31 0.24 -5.55
N LEU A 413 -27.43 1.10 -5.04
CA LEU A 413 -27.44 2.54 -5.28
C LEU A 413 -26.08 2.96 -5.83
N ILE A 414 -26.06 3.91 -6.75
CA ILE A 414 -24.85 4.32 -7.46
C ILE A 414 -24.68 5.83 -7.30
N ASP A 415 -23.46 6.26 -6.99
CA ASP A 415 -23.03 7.67 -7.03
C ASP A 415 -23.89 8.63 -6.21
N LEU A 416 -24.17 8.23 -4.96
CA LEU A 416 -24.82 9.10 -3.98
C LEU A 416 -23.83 10.09 -3.36
N THR A 417 -24.34 11.28 -3.07
CA THR A 417 -23.68 12.25 -2.17
C THR A 417 -23.65 11.71 -0.73
N ILE A 418 -22.77 12.25 0.12
CA ILE A 418 -22.66 11.77 1.51
C ILE A 418 -23.95 12.00 2.31
N GLU A 419 -24.68 13.06 2.02
CA GLU A 419 -25.98 13.37 2.61
C GLU A 419 -27.05 12.35 2.17
N GLU A 420 -27.14 12.06 0.87
CA GLU A 420 -28.06 11.05 0.34
C GLU A 420 -27.72 9.64 0.86
N GLU A 421 -26.44 9.32 1.03
CA GLU A 421 -26.01 8.08 1.68
C GLU A 421 -26.62 7.99 3.08
N VAL A 422 -26.48 9.02 3.92
CA VAL A 422 -27.06 9.03 5.29
C VAL A 422 -28.57 8.79 5.27
N ASP A 423 -29.29 9.47 4.38
CA ASP A 423 -30.75 9.32 4.28
C ASP A 423 -31.13 7.89 3.92
N ARG A 424 -30.48 7.32 2.90
CA ARG A 424 -30.72 5.93 2.48
C ARG A 424 -30.33 4.92 3.55
N LEU A 425 -29.23 5.15 4.27
CA LEU A 425 -28.80 4.31 5.37
C LEU A 425 -29.84 4.26 6.50
N ARG A 426 -30.47 5.40 6.85
CA ARG A 426 -31.54 5.47 7.84
C ARG A 426 -32.81 4.76 7.37
N GLU A 427 -33.24 5.02 6.14
CA GLU A 427 -34.43 4.41 5.55
C GLU A 427 -34.36 2.87 5.55
N HIS A 428 -33.17 2.31 5.30
CA HIS A 428 -32.99 0.85 5.23
C HIS A 428 -32.72 0.21 6.59
N GLN A 429 -32.60 1.01 7.66
CA GLN A 429 -32.38 0.55 9.04
C GLN A 429 -31.18 -0.40 9.18
N VAL A 430 -30.01 0.02 8.67
CA VAL A 430 -28.80 -0.79 8.77
C VAL A 430 -28.20 -0.73 10.18
N ASP A 431 -27.69 -1.87 10.66
CA ASP A 431 -27.00 -2.01 11.94
C ASP A 431 -25.58 -1.42 11.89
N LEU A 432 -24.93 -1.49 10.73
CA LEU A 432 -23.54 -1.08 10.52
C LEU A 432 -23.27 -0.71 9.06
N VAL A 433 -22.50 0.35 8.85
CA VAL A 433 -21.90 0.71 7.56
C VAL A 433 -20.46 0.20 7.52
N ILE A 434 -20.08 -0.52 6.47
CA ILE A 434 -18.71 -0.94 6.23
C ILE A 434 -18.25 -0.33 4.90
N GLY A 435 -17.18 0.48 4.96
CA GLY A 435 -16.57 1.04 3.75
C GLY A 435 -15.39 0.20 3.25
N ASP A 436 -15.12 0.28 1.95
CA ASP A 436 -13.92 -0.31 1.33
C ASP A 436 -12.66 0.55 1.49
N VAL A 437 -11.53 0.10 0.94
CA VAL A 437 -10.23 0.78 1.11
C VAL A 437 -10.16 2.20 0.53
N LEU A 438 -10.90 2.51 -0.55
CA LEU A 438 -10.82 3.84 -1.19
C LEU A 438 -11.80 4.85 -0.59
N ILE A 439 -12.94 4.38 -0.07
CA ILE A 439 -13.99 5.24 0.47
C ILE A 439 -13.95 5.33 1.99
N SER A 440 -13.35 4.38 2.69
CA SER A 440 -13.38 4.32 4.15
C SER A 440 -12.37 5.24 4.83
N ASP A 441 -12.45 6.55 4.57
CA ASP A 441 -11.73 7.53 5.36
C ASP A 441 -12.44 7.83 6.69
N LEU A 442 -11.65 8.19 7.70
CA LEU A 442 -12.14 8.43 9.06
C LEU A 442 -13.21 9.54 9.10
N SER A 443 -13.09 10.58 8.27
CA SER A 443 -14.02 11.71 8.25
C SER A 443 -15.42 11.24 7.83
N ARG A 444 -15.50 10.33 6.86
CA ARG A 444 -16.77 9.79 6.35
C ARG A 444 -17.44 8.89 7.38
N MET A 445 -16.64 8.03 8.02
CA MET A 445 -17.12 7.19 9.13
C MET A 445 -17.66 8.03 10.29
N MET A 446 -16.94 9.09 10.68
CA MET A 446 -17.37 9.99 11.75
C MET A 446 -18.65 10.77 11.37
N TYR A 447 -18.84 11.12 10.08
CA TYR A 447 -20.08 11.73 9.58
C TYR A 447 -21.30 10.80 9.75
N TYR A 448 -21.15 9.50 9.43
CA TYR A 448 -22.20 8.51 9.68
C TYR A 448 -22.51 8.34 11.18
N GLU A 449 -21.48 8.26 12.03
CA GLU A 449 -21.66 8.09 13.49
C GLU A 449 -22.39 9.29 14.10
N ASN A 450 -22.02 10.51 13.71
CA ASN A 450 -22.71 11.72 14.16
C ASN A 450 -24.15 11.83 13.62
N SER A 451 -24.47 11.07 12.56
CA SER A 451 -25.81 10.95 12.00
C SER A 451 -26.63 9.83 12.64
N GLY A 452 -26.12 9.18 13.68
CA GLY A 452 -26.81 8.11 14.40
C GLY A 452 -26.60 6.71 13.83
N ILE A 453 -25.67 6.54 12.88
CA ILE A 453 -25.44 5.27 12.18
C ILE A 453 -24.07 4.72 12.57
N LYS A 454 -24.01 3.47 13.05
CA LYS A 454 -22.72 2.84 13.34
C LYS A 454 -21.95 2.62 12.04
N SER A 455 -20.65 2.90 12.05
CA SER A 455 -19.79 2.72 10.88
C SER A 455 -18.45 2.09 11.26
N LEU A 456 -17.82 1.44 10.28
CA LEU A 456 -16.54 0.78 10.40
C LEU A 456 -15.73 1.02 9.13
N SER A 457 -14.49 1.51 9.30
CA SER A 457 -13.44 1.40 8.30
C SER A 457 -12.50 0.27 8.73
N PRO A 458 -12.63 -0.94 8.15
CA PRO A 458 -11.73 -2.05 8.45
C PRO A 458 -10.27 -1.66 8.19
N HIS A 459 -10.04 -0.93 7.08
CA HIS A 459 -8.74 -0.44 6.69
C HIS A 459 -8.09 0.44 7.76
N SER A 460 -8.78 1.49 8.21
CA SER A 460 -8.26 2.41 9.24
C SER A 460 -7.98 1.75 10.60
N LEU A 461 -8.44 0.51 10.80
CA LEU A 461 -8.29 -0.27 12.03
C LEU A 461 -7.40 -1.51 11.85
N GLY A 462 -6.69 -1.59 10.73
CA GLY A 462 -5.60 -2.53 10.54
C GLY A 462 -5.93 -3.82 9.80
N TYR A 463 -7.13 -3.92 9.24
CA TYR A 463 -7.49 -4.99 8.31
C TYR A 463 -7.22 -4.56 6.86
N SER A 464 -6.83 -5.50 6.00
CA SER A 464 -6.65 -5.23 4.58
C SER A 464 -7.01 -6.43 3.72
N SER A 465 -7.83 -6.21 2.71
CA SER A 465 -8.27 -7.26 1.79
C SER A 465 -7.14 -7.78 0.88
N PHE A 466 -5.98 -7.11 0.85
CA PHE A 466 -4.81 -7.51 0.06
C PHE A 466 -3.86 -8.47 0.79
N ARG A 467 -4.16 -8.82 2.05
CA ARG A 467 -3.31 -9.65 2.91
C ARG A 467 -3.60 -11.14 2.70
N ILE A 468 -2.54 -11.95 2.76
CA ILE A 468 -2.58 -13.41 2.68
C ILE A 468 -2.53 -13.95 4.10
N SER A 469 -3.68 -13.92 4.79
CA SER A 469 -3.75 -14.32 6.20
C SER A 469 -5.11 -14.92 6.58
N PHE A 470 -5.08 -15.98 7.38
CA PHE A 470 -6.29 -16.55 7.98
C PHE A 470 -6.69 -15.77 9.24
N SER A 471 -5.72 -15.43 10.09
CA SER A 471 -5.93 -14.68 11.32
C SER A 471 -6.54 -13.29 11.09
N GLN A 472 -6.24 -12.64 9.97
CA GLN A 472 -6.88 -11.37 9.58
C GLN A 472 -8.39 -11.47 9.40
N VAL A 473 -8.90 -12.65 9.03
CA VAL A 473 -10.35 -12.89 8.91
C VAL A 473 -11.01 -12.93 10.28
N LEU A 474 -10.37 -13.58 11.25
CA LEU A 474 -10.81 -13.58 12.64
C LEU A 474 -10.82 -12.15 13.19
N TYR A 475 -9.72 -11.42 12.97
CA TYR A 475 -9.59 -10.02 13.39
C TYR A 475 -10.70 -9.13 12.80
N LEU A 476 -11.04 -9.29 11.52
CA LEU A 476 -12.16 -8.58 10.90
C LEU A 476 -13.48 -8.86 11.61
N GLY A 477 -13.77 -10.14 11.90
CA GLY A 477 -14.99 -10.53 12.61
C GLY A 477 -15.08 -9.90 14.01
N GLU A 478 -13.99 -9.96 14.77
CA GLU A 478 -13.88 -9.33 16.10
C GLU A 478 -14.06 -7.81 16.04
N MET A 479 -13.49 -7.16 15.02
CA MET A 479 -13.64 -5.71 14.81
C MET A 479 -15.09 -5.32 14.55
N ILE A 480 -15.79 -6.10 13.70
CA ILE A 480 -17.19 -5.86 13.38
C ILE A 480 -18.06 -6.03 14.64
N LEU A 481 -17.89 -7.12 15.39
CA LEU A 481 -18.61 -7.34 16.65
C LEU A 481 -18.35 -6.25 17.67
N LYS A 482 -17.08 -5.91 17.89
CA LYS A 482 -16.69 -4.85 18.81
C LYS A 482 -17.33 -3.52 18.44
N ARG A 483 -17.43 -3.20 17.15
CA ARG A 483 -18.09 -1.98 16.69
C ARG A 483 -19.61 -2.05 16.86
N LEU A 484 -20.24 -3.16 16.53
CA LEU A 484 -21.69 -3.38 16.72
C LEU A 484 -22.09 -3.25 18.19
N ASN A 485 -21.29 -3.80 19.12
CA ASN A 485 -21.57 -3.76 20.55
C ASN A 485 -21.21 -2.44 21.22
N ARG A 486 -20.46 -1.56 20.55
CA ARG A 486 -20.10 -0.24 21.08
C ARG A 486 -21.22 0.79 20.84
N PRO A 487 -21.69 1.49 21.89
CA PRO A 487 -22.67 2.55 21.72
C PRO A 487 -22.08 3.71 20.91
N LEU A 488 -22.94 4.38 20.15
CA LEU A 488 -22.59 5.64 19.53
C LEU A 488 -22.29 6.68 20.61
N ARG A 489 -21.35 7.57 20.32
CA ARG A 489 -21.06 8.73 21.16
C ARG A 489 -21.41 9.95 20.34
N GLU A 490 -22.27 10.79 20.88
CA GLU A 490 -22.49 12.11 20.31
C GLU A 490 -21.23 12.93 20.52
N THR A 491 -20.73 13.54 19.45
CA THR A 491 -19.46 14.25 19.45
C THR A 491 -19.64 15.55 18.68
N ASP A 492 -19.60 16.68 19.39
CA ASP A 492 -19.61 18.01 18.76
C ASP A 492 -18.25 18.29 18.10
N LEU A 493 -18.08 17.73 16.90
CA LEU A 493 -16.83 17.79 16.16
C LEU A 493 -16.82 19.05 15.29
N LEU A 494 -15.76 19.86 15.42
CA LEU A 494 -15.60 21.10 14.66
C LEU A 494 -15.79 20.90 13.15
N TYR A 495 -15.32 19.77 12.60
CA TYR A 495 -15.45 19.50 11.17
C TYR A 495 -16.93 19.34 10.73
N MET A 496 -17.83 18.86 11.59
CA MET A 496 -19.26 18.74 11.28
C MET A 496 -19.98 20.09 11.13
N ARG A 497 -19.34 21.21 11.52
CA ARG A 497 -19.92 22.56 11.41
C ARG A 497 -19.72 23.19 10.02
N TYR A 498 -18.94 22.57 9.14
CA TYR A 498 -18.68 23.09 7.80
C TYR A 498 -19.64 22.50 6.77
N ARG A 499 -19.89 23.25 5.69
CA ARG A 499 -20.58 22.73 4.51
C ARG A 499 -19.60 21.99 3.62
N TYR A 500 -19.92 20.74 3.32
CA TYR A 500 -19.14 19.88 2.45
C TYR A 500 -19.61 19.96 1.00
N HIS A 501 -18.68 19.67 0.10
CA HIS A 501 -18.97 19.52 -1.31
C HIS A 501 -19.71 18.19 -1.52
N PRO A 502 -20.87 18.19 -2.20
CA PRO A 502 -21.75 17.01 -2.30
C PRO A 502 -21.04 15.78 -2.88
N GLU A 503 -20.21 15.98 -3.91
CA GLU A 503 -19.51 14.90 -4.61
C GLU A 503 -18.05 14.68 -4.18
N ARG A 504 -17.51 15.51 -3.28
CA ARG A 504 -16.07 15.53 -2.97
C ARG A 504 -15.75 15.45 -1.49
N PHE A 505 -16.58 14.79 -0.70
CA PHE A 505 -16.35 14.68 0.74
C PHE A 505 -14.95 14.08 1.08
N PRO A 506 -14.19 14.64 2.06
CA PRO A 506 -14.51 15.76 2.95
C PRO A 506 -14.02 17.15 2.45
N THR A 507 -14.01 17.41 1.14
CA THR A 507 -13.78 18.75 0.59
C THR A 507 -14.90 19.70 1.04
N MET A 508 -14.53 20.87 1.58
CA MET A 508 -15.48 21.95 1.87
C MET A 508 -16.07 22.53 0.57
N LEU A 509 -17.27 23.10 0.65
CA LEU A 509 -17.93 23.77 -0.49
C LEU A 509 -17.20 25.06 -0.96
N SER A 510 -16.08 25.43 -0.35
CA SER A 510 -15.32 26.63 -0.74
C SER A 510 -14.42 26.39 -1.95
N GLU A 511 -14.25 27.42 -2.79
CA GLU A 511 -13.31 27.39 -3.92
C GLU A 511 -11.83 27.28 -3.49
N ILE A 512 -11.55 27.45 -2.20
CA ILE A 512 -10.21 27.42 -1.60
C ILE A 512 -9.94 26.09 -0.86
N SER A 513 -10.75 25.05 -1.05
CA SER A 513 -10.38 23.73 -0.54
C SER A 513 -9.06 23.28 -1.18
N ASP A 514 -8.06 22.94 -0.37
CA ASP A 514 -6.75 22.46 -0.84
C ASP A 514 -6.90 21.26 -1.79
N GLU A 515 -7.84 20.35 -1.52
CA GLU A 515 -8.13 19.20 -2.39
C GLU A 515 -8.73 19.66 -3.72
N HIS A 516 -9.68 20.60 -3.70
CA HIS A 516 -10.29 21.14 -4.91
C HIS A 516 -9.26 21.89 -5.77
N ILE A 517 -8.43 22.72 -5.15
CA ILE A 517 -7.34 23.45 -5.80
C ILE A 517 -6.35 22.45 -6.39
N TRP A 518 -5.91 21.46 -5.61
CA TRP A 518 -4.95 20.49 -6.08
C TRP A 518 -5.49 19.69 -7.27
N GLU A 519 -6.71 19.19 -7.22
CA GLU A 519 -7.31 18.49 -8.35
C GLU A 519 -7.38 19.36 -9.61
N ARG A 520 -7.71 20.65 -9.46
CA ARG A 520 -7.71 21.61 -10.57
C ARG A 520 -6.30 21.78 -11.14
N ILE A 521 -5.29 21.94 -10.29
CA ILE A 521 -3.89 22.03 -10.70
C ILE A 521 -3.49 20.75 -11.44
N MET A 522 -3.78 19.57 -10.89
CA MET A 522 -3.39 18.30 -11.49
C MET A 522 -4.06 18.08 -12.85
N LYS A 523 -5.36 18.40 -12.97
CA LYS A 523 -6.07 18.33 -14.26
C LYS A 523 -5.44 19.22 -15.32
N LYS A 524 -4.97 20.41 -14.94
CA LYS A 524 -4.33 21.35 -15.86
C LYS A 524 -2.89 20.96 -16.19
N VAL A 525 -2.06 20.75 -15.17
CA VAL A 525 -0.60 20.51 -15.30
C VAL A 525 -0.31 19.15 -15.93
N TRP A 526 -1.05 18.12 -15.56
CA TRP A 526 -0.71 16.75 -15.97
C TRP A 526 -1.48 16.25 -17.18
N ARG A 527 -2.63 16.84 -17.52
CA ARG A 527 -3.51 16.31 -18.58
C ARG A 527 -3.78 17.26 -19.73
N GLY A 528 -3.24 18.47 -19.69
CA GLY A 528 -3.45 19.47 -20.74
C GLY A 528 -4.92 19.81 -21.01
N ARG A 529 -5.84 19.48 -20.08
CA ARG A 529 -7.27 19.79 -20.23
C ARG A 529 -7.57 21.08 -19.48
N SER A 530 -7.76 22.15 -20.26
CA SER A 530 -8.25 23.46 -19.80
C SER A 530 -9.70 23.40 -19.35
#